data_AF-A0A8C9ZU78-F1
#
_entry.id   AF-A0A8C9ZU78-F1
#
_cell.length_a   1.000
_cell.length_b   1.000
_cell.length_c   1.000
_cell.angle_alpha   90.00
_cell.angle_beta   90.00
_cell.angle_gamma   90.00
#
_symmetry.space_group_name_H-M   'P 1'
#
loop_
_entity.id
_entity.type
_entity.pdbx_description
1 polymer ?
#
loop_
_entity_poly.entity_id
_entity_poly.type
_entity_poly.pdbx_seq_one_letter_code
_entity_poly.pdbx_strand_id
1 'polypeptide(L)'
;NPLLHNEQPHQFDLVTPPEISKLISSSKPTTCSLDSLPTPLLKSCLPVLCPYLTNLFNSSLSLGTVPSAFKTAAVTPILKKPGLDPSSLNNYRPISNLPFLSKILERIVASQLQTHLHANNQFEPLQSGFRPLYSTETALLNVLNDLLTSADTGSLNILILLDLSAAFDTVSHNILLTRLQDLGIEGTVLTLYKFNLLLLLLLLLLLLLLLSQDQVQRGLSLSQDRVQMRDTQDRDGKKNLL
;
A
#
# COMPACT_ATOMS: atom_id res chain seq x y z
N ASN A 1 28.56 -16.79 -10.26
CA ASN A 1 29.11 -16.79 -8.89
C ASN A 1 27.92 -16.77 -7.93
N PRO A 2 27.67 -17.85 -7.18
CA PRO A 2 26.36 -18.11 -6.60
C PRO A 2 26.30 -17.67 -5.13
N LEU A 3 25.82 -16.46 -4.83
CA LEU A 3 25.42 -16.03 -3.47
C LEU A 3 24.46 -14.83 -3.56
N LEU A 4 23.19 -15.08 -3.89
CA LEU A 4 22.07 -14.23 -3.49
C LEU A 4 21.08 -15.13 -2.75
N HIS A 5 21.43 -15.52 -1.53
CA HIS A 5 20.40 -15.85 -0.56
C HIS A 5 19.72 -14.53 -0.22
N ASN A 6 18.65 -14.22 -0.96
CA ASN A 6 17.66 -13.26 -0.52
C ASN A 6 17.18 -13.72 0.86
N GLU A 7 17.40 -12.90 1.88
CA GLU A 7 16.78 -13.08 3.19
C GLU A 7 15.26 -12.91 3.02
N GLN A 8 14.58 -14.03 2.78
CA GLN A 8 13.13 -14.11 2.65
C GLN A 8 12.51 -13.90 4.05
N PRO A 9 11.61 -12.94 4.26
CA PRO A 9 10.97 -12.73 5.55
C PRO A 9 9.92 -13.83 5.76
N HIS A 10 10.36 -14.99 6.22
CA HIS A 10 9.46 -16.05 6.68
C HIS A 10 8.79 -15.70 8.02
N GLN A 11 9.36 -14.72 8.75
CA GLN A 11 8.93 -14.30 10.07
C GLN A 11 9.11 -12.79 10.24
N PHE A 12 8.26 -12.18 11.08
CA PHE A 12 8.41 -10.79 11.51
C PHE A 12 9.49 -10.66 12.59
N ASP A 13 10.17 -9.52 12.60
CA ASP A 13 11.04 -9.12 13.69
C ASP A 13 10.20 -8.82 14.94
N LEU A 14 10.64 -9.31 16.09
CA LEU A 14 9.99 -9.01 17.36
C LEU A 14 10.30 -7.58 17.79
N VAL A 15 9.29 -6.90 18.33
CA VAL A 15 9.40 -5.52 18.78
C VAL A 15 9.79 -5.44 20.25
N THR A 16 10.52 -4.39 20.60
CA THR A 16 10.97 -4.15 21.97
C THR A 16 10.05 -3.17 22.73
N PRO A 17 10.00 -3.22 24.08
CA PRO A 17 9.26 -2.23 24.87
C PRO A 17 9.57 -0.75 24.54
N PRO A 18 10.84 -0.31 24.34
CA PRO A 18 11.12 1.08 23.98
C PRO A 18 10.56 1.45 22.60
N GLU A 19 10.58 0.54 21.62
CA GLU A 19 9.97 0.75 20.30
C GLU A 19 8.46 0.95 20.41
N ILE A 20 7.78 0.08 21.16
CA ILE A 20 6.34 0.19 21.40
C ILE A 20 5.99 1.49 22.12
N SER A 21 6.77 1.86 23.14
CA SER A 21 6.57 3.11 23.87
C SER A 21 6.72 4.32 22.95
N LYS A 22 7.76 4.35 22.10
CA LYS A 22 7.98 5.40 21.12
C LYS A 22 6.86 5.45 20.06
N LEU A 23 6.41 4.30 19.59
CA LEU A 23 5.36 4.21 18.58
C LEU A 23 4.00 4.69 19.11
N ILE A 24 3.63 4.28 20.33
CA ILE A 24 2.37 4.69 20.96
C ILE A 24 2.41 6.19 21.32
N SER A 25 3.51 6.67 21.90
CA SER A 25 3.64 8.09 22.28
C SER A 25 3.54 9.03 21.08
N SER A 26 4.22 8.71 19.97
CA SER A 26 4.21 9.50 18.73
C SER A 26 2.93 9.38 17.89
N SER A 27 2.10 8.36 18.13
CA SER A 27 0.85 8.16 17.39
C SER A 27 -0.22 9.20 17.78
N LYS A 28 -1.01 9.69 16.83
CA LYS A 28 -2.11 10.61 17.13
C LYS A 28 -3.13 9.94 18.06
N PRO A 29 -3.60 10.62 19.11
CA PRO A 29 -4.57 10.04 20.05
C PRO A 29 -5.95 9.97 19.39
N THR A 30 -6.20 8.92 18.61
CA THR A 30 -7.54 8.62 18.08
C THR A 30 -8.21 7.62 18.99
N THR A 31 -9.41 7.93 19.49
CA THR A 31 -10.23 6.98 20.26
C THR A 31 -11.30 6.39 19.34
N CYS A 32 -11.47 5.08 19.42
CA CYS A 32 -12.58 4.35 18.83
C CYS A 32 -13.59 3.98 19.92
N SER A 33 -14.87 3.88 19.56
CA SER A 33 -15.92 3.39 20.47
C SER A 33 -15.71 1.93 20.91
N LEU A 34 -14.91 1.18 20.15
CA LEU A 34 -14.54 -0.20 20.45
C LEU A 34 -13.30 -0.32 21.33
N ASP A 35 -12.64 0.79 21.67
CA ASP A 35 -11.48 0.75 22.56
C ASP A 35 -11.92 0.41 23.99
N SER A 36 -11.21 -0.53 24.63
CA SER A 36 -11.43 -0.85 26.05
C SER A 36 -11.07 0.31 26.99
N LEU A 37 -10.30 1.29 26.49
CA LEU A 37 -9.77 2.41 27.24
C LEU A 37 -9.60 3.61 26.31
N PRO A 38 -9.96 4.84 26.72
CA PRO A 38 -9.63 6.03 25.95
C PRO A 38 -8.12 6.16 25.70
N THR A 39 -7.73 6.49 24.47
CA THR A 39 -6.31 6.60 24.07
C THR A 39 -5.46 7.51 24.97
N PRO A 40 -5.95 8.68 25.45
CA PRO A 40 -5.19 9.49 26.40
C PRO A 40 -4.85 8.75 27.70
N LEU A 41 -5.81 7.99 28.25
CA LEU A 41 -5.60 7.23 29.47
C LEU A 41 -4.66 6.05 29.23
N LEU A 42 -4.75 5.40 28.06
CA LEU A 42 -3.81 4.37 27.64
C LEU A 42 -2.37 4.90 27.60
N LYS A 43 -2.18 6.11 27.07
CA LYS A 43 -0.86 6.77 27.04
C LYS A 43 -0.36 7.13 28.43
N SER A 44 -1.24 7.60 29.32
CA SER A 44 -0.87 7.89 30.72
C SER A 44 -0.43 6.63 31.47
N CYS A 45 -1.07 5.49 31.21
CA CYS A 45 -0.73 4.20 31.83
C CYS A 45 0.33 3.41 31.04
N LEU A 46 0.86 3.95 29.95
CA LEU A 46 1.80 3.26 29.05
C LEU A 46 3.03 2.69 29.76
N PRO A 47 3.67 3.36 30.73
CA PRO A 47 4.85 2.79 31.40
C PRO A 47 4.58 1.43 32.05
N VAL A 48 3.37 1.22 32.56
CA VAL A 48 2.94 -0.04 33.20
C VAL A 48 2.44 -1.05 32.16
N LEU A 49 1.73 -0.57 31.14
CA LEU A 49 1.12 -1.44 30.11
C LEU A 49 2.11 -1.91 29.04
N CYS A 50 3.20 -1.17 28.83
CA CYS A 50 4.17 -1.42 27.76
C CYS A 50 4.63 -2.88 27.65
N PRO A 51 5.14 -3.55 28.70
CA PRO A 51 5.59 -4.94 28.58
C PRO A 51 4.47 -5.90 28.17
N TYR A 52 3.24 -5.67 28.63
CA TYR A 52 2.08 -6.49 28.26
C TYR A 52 1.68 -6.26 26.80
N LEU A 53 1.68 -5.01 26.34
CA LEU A 53 1.41 -4.67 24.95
C LEU A 53 2.49 -5.23 24.02
N THR A 54 3.75 -5.16 24.40
CA THR A 54 4.85 -5.78 23.67
C THR A 54 4.66 -7.29 23.53
N ASN A 55 4.33 -7.98 24.63
CA ASN A 55 4.07 -9.42 24.59
C ASN A 55 2.85 -9.76 23.70
N LEU A 56 1.79 -8.95 23.76
CA LEU A 56 0.61 -9.09 22.91
C LEU A 56 0.98 -8.98 21.41
N PHE A 57 1.71 -7.93 21.04
CA PHE A 57 2.11 -7.72 19.65
C PHE A 57 3.10 -8.79 19.18
N ASN A 58 4.11 -9.14 19.98
CA ASN A 58 5.06 -10.19 19.64
C ASN A 58 4.40 -11.56 19.50
N SER A 59 3.40 -11.88 20.31
CA SER A 59 2.60 -13.11 20.16
C SER A 59 1.83 -13.10 18.85
N SER A 60 1.27 -11.95 18.46
CA SER A 60 0.55 -11.80 17.19
C SER A 60 1.49 -11.99 15.98
N LEU A 61 2.67 -11.37 16.03
CA LEU A 61 3.71 -11.45 15.00
C LEU A 61 4.29 -12.86 14.87
N SER A 62 4.56 -13.54 15.98
CA SER A 62 5.17 -14.88 15.98
C SER A 62 4.20 -15.97 15.55
N LEU A 63 2.92 -15.86 15.92
CA LEU A 63 1.87 -16.81 15.55
C LEU A 63 1.25 -16.52 14.18
N GLY A 64 1.42 -15.31 13.65
CA GLY A 64 0.79 -14.90 12.39
C GLY A 64 -0.71 -14.75 12.52
N THR A 65 -1.19 -14.38 13.70
CA THR A 65 -2.62 -14.23 14.00
C THR A 65 -2.87 -12.90 14.68
N VAL A 66 -4.01 -12.29 14.39
CA VAL A 66 -4.42 -11.02 15.02
C VAL A 66 -5.61 -11.29 15.93
N PRO A 67 -5.65 -10.70 17.13
CA PRO A 67 -6.78 -10.83 18.05
C PRO A 67 -8.11 -10.47 17.36
N SER A 68 -9.18 -11.22 17.62
CA SER A 68 -10.50 -10.96 17.03
C SER A 68 -11.00 -9.53 17.29
N ALA A 69 -10.71 -8.97 18.48
CA ALA A 69 -11.04 -7.60 18.82
C ALA A 69 -10.38 -6.55 17.91
N PHE A 70 -9.24 -6.86 17.30
CA PHE A 70 -8.53 -5.97 16.37
C PHE A 70 -9.08 -6.08 14.94
N LYS A 71 -9.84 -7.15 14.64
CA LYS A 71 -10.46 -7.35 13.32
C LYS A 71 -11.80 -6.66 13.16
N THR A 72 -12.25 -5.89 14.15
CA THR A 72 -13.53 -5.20 14.13
C THR A 72 -13.31 -3.70 14.06
N ALA A 73 -14.02 -3.03 13.14
CA ALA A 73 -13.99 -1.58 13.01
C ALA A 73 -15.38 -0.99 13.27
N ALA A 74 -15.42 0.19 13.90
CA ALA A 74 -16.63 0.98 13.99
C ALA A 74 -16.81 1.74 12.67
N VAL A 75 -17.91 1.47 11.94
CA VAL A 75 -18.18 2.11 10.65
C VAL A 75 -19.09 3.31 10.85
N THR A 76 -18.60 4.49 10.50
CA THR A 76 -19.38 5.73 10.51
C THR A 76 -19.58 6.24 9.08
N PRO A 77 -20.83 6.35 8.60
CA PRO A 77 -21.10 6.93 7.28
C PRO A 77 -20.90 8.45 7.32
N ILE A 78 -20.11 8.98 6.39
CA ILE A 78 -19.89 10.43 6.23
C ILE A 78 -20.29 10.86 4.84
N LEU A 79 -20.92 12.03 4.72
CA LEU A 79 -21.31 12.60 3.43
C LEU A 79 -20.08 12.91 2.57
N LYS A 80 -20.09 12.48 1.30
CA LYS A 80 -18.96 12.60 0.36
C LYS A 80 -18.54 14.06 0.12
N LYS A 81 -19.52 14.97 0.02
CA LYS A 81 -19.34 16.41 -0.17
C LYS A 81 -20.39 17.19 0.64
N PRO A 82 -20.04 18.36 1.18
CA PRO A 82 -21.02 19.24 1.81
C PRO A 82 -22.09 19.67 0.79
N GLY A 83 -23.36 19.73 1.22
CA GLY A 83 -24.49 20.13 0.36
C GLY A 83 -25.12 19.01 -0.46
N LEU A 84 -24.61 17.77 -0.40
CA LEU A 84 -25.31 16.62 -0.98
C LEU A 84 -26.55 16.26 -0.16
N ASP A 85 -27.56 15.71 -0.84
CA ASP A 85 -28.79 15.25 -0.21
C ASP A 85 -28.51 14.14 0.82
N PRO A 86 -28.78 14.37 2.12
CA PRO A 86 -28.61 13.38 3.18
C PRO A 86 -29.58 12.18 3.09
N SER A 87 -30.65 12.29 2.30
CA SER A 87 -31.60 11.18 2.12
C SER A 87 -31.10 10.12 1.13
N SER A 88 -30.14 10.46 0.28
CA SER A 88 -29.55 9.53 -0.70
C SER A 88 -28.34 8.80 -0.10
N LEU A 89 -28.50 7.50 0.16
CA LEU A 89 -27.45 6.65 0.74
C LEU A 89 -26.17 6.60 -0.11
N ASN A 90 -26.29 6.75 -1.44
CA ASN A 90 -25.15 6.80 -2.36
C ASN A 90 -24.23 8.01 -2.13
N ASN A 91 -24.71 9.04 -1.42
CA ASN A 91 -23.92 10.21 -1.06
C ASN A 91 -23.01 9.99 0.15
N TYR A 92 -23.13 8.86 0.85
CA TYR A 92 -22.27 8.54 1.97
C TYR A 92 -21.08 7.70 1.55
N ARG A 93 -19.97 7.86 2.28
CA ARG A 93 -18.86 6.92 2.29
C ARG A 93 -18.76 6.30 3.68
N PRO A 94 -18.66 4.98 3.81
CA PRO A 94 -18.36 4.36 5.09
C PRO A 94 -16.92 4.68 5.49
N ILE A 95 -16.70 5.11 6.72
CA ILE A 95 -15.36 5.27 7.29
C ILE A 95 -15.20 4.28 8.43
N SER A 96 -14.24 3.37 8.26
CA SER A 96 -13.88 2.36 9.25
C SER A 96 -12.90 2.94 10.28
N ASN A 97 -13.33 3.05 11.53
CA ASN A 97 -12.49 3.44 12.66
C ASN A 97 -12.08 2.21 13.46
N LEU A 98 -10.82 1.78 13.32
CA LEU A 98 -10.29 0.66 14.08
C LEU A 98 -9.90 1.05 15.52
N PRO A 99 -9.93 0.10 16.47
CA PRO A 99 -9.34 0.26 17.79
C PRO A 99 -7.90 0.77 17.72
N PHE A 100 -7.51 1.60 18.68
CA PHE A 100 -6.19 2.23 18.70
C PHE A 100 -5.06 1.19 18.65
N LEU A 101 -5.14 0.14 19.49
CA LEU A 101 -4.11 -0.92 19.52
C LEU A 101 -4.06 -1.73 18.22
N SER A 102 -5.19 -1.88 17.51
CA SER A 102 -5.21 -2.50 16.18
C SER A 102 -4.38 -1.70 15.19
N LYS A 103 -4.56 -0.36 15.17
CA LYS A 103 -3.78 0.54 14.32
C LYS A 103 -2.29 0.49 14.66
N ILE A 104 -1.92 0.32 15.93
CA ILE A 104 -0.52 0.18 16.34
C ILE A 104 0.09 -1.10 15.76
N LEU A 105 -0.62 -2.24 15.86
CA LEU A 105 -0.16 -3.50 15.27
C LEU A 105 -0.02 -3.40 13.75
N GLU A 106 -1.00 -2.79 13.06
CA GLU A 106 -0.92 -2.57 11.61
C GLU A 106 0.29 -1.73 11.22
N ARG A 107 0.64 -0.71 12.01
CA ARG A 107 1.83 0.11 11.76
C ARG A 107 3.12 -0.67 11.93
N ILE A 108 3.20 -1.59 12.90
CA ILE A 108 4.38 -2.45 13.09
C ILE A 108 4.55 -3.34 11.86
N VAL A 109 3.50 -4.05 11.46
CA VAL A 109 3.49 -4.94 10.29
C VAL A 109 3.81 -4.17 9.00
N ALA A 110 3.18 -3.01 8.79
CA ALA A 110 3.43 -2.18 7.62
C ALA A 110 4.86 -1.63 7.56
N SER A 111 5.43 -1.26 8.70
CA SER A 111 6.81 -0.78 8.77
C SER A 111 7.79 -1.87 8.37
N GLN A 112 7.61 -3.10 8.86
CA GLN A 112 8.49 -4.22 8.51
C GLN A 112 8.36 -4.61 7.04
N LEU A 113 7.13 -4.63 6.50
CA LEU A 113 6.92 -4.85 5.07
C LEU A 113 7.61 -3.77 4.23
N GLN A 114 7.46 -2.49 4.59
CA GLN A 114 8.07 -1.39 3.87
C GLN A 114 9.61 -1.49 3.88
N THR A 115 10.20 -1.85 5.01
CA THR A 115 11.64 -2.11 5.12
C THR A 115 12.06 -3.23 4.18
N HIS A 116 11.31 -4.34 4.15
CA HIS A 116 11.60 -5.46 3.25
C HIS A 116 11.52 -5.06 1.76
N LEU A 117 10.44 -4.38 1.35
CA LEU A 117 10.28 -3.90 -0.03
C LEU A 117 11.41 -2.94 -0.43
N HIS A 118 11.84 -2.07 0.49
CA HIS A 118 12.92 -1.13 0.25
C HIS A 118 14.27 -1.84 0.13
N ALA A 119 14.56 -2.79 1.03
CA ALA A 119 15.81 -3.56 1.01
C ALA A 119 15.98 -4.38 -0.28
N ASN A 120 14.86 -4.85 -0.86
CA ASN A 120 14.85 -5.64 -2.08
C ASN A 120 14.60 -4.82 -3.36
N ASN A 121 14.57 -3.48 -3.29
CA ASN A 121 14.28 -2.59 -4.42
C ASN A 121 12.99 -2.95 -5.18
N GLN A 122 11.96 -3.40 -4.45
CA GLN A 122 10.70 -3.87 -5.03
C GLN A 122 9.66 -2.77 -5.20
N PHE A 123 10.00 -1.50 -4.89
CA PHE A 123 9.10 -0.37 -5.15
C PHE A 123 9.10 0.00 -6.63
N GLU A 124 7.92 0.27 -7.18
CA GLU A 124 7.85 0.88 -8.51
C GLU A 124 8.50 2.28 -8.49
N PRO A 125 9.44 2.58 -9.40
CA PRO A 125 10.04 3.90 -9.55
C PRO A 125 9.04 5.06 -9.67
N LEU A 126 7.92 4.85 -10.39
CA LEU A 126 6.89 5.86 -10.67
C LEU A 126 5.78 5.93 -9.61
N GLN A 127 5.82 5.09 -8.58
CA GLN A 127 4.84 5.17 -7.50
C GLN A 127 5.19 6.29 -6.53
N SER A 128 4.36 7.33 -6.51
CA SER A 128 4.44 8.42 -5.51
C SER A 128 3.52 8.20 -4.31
N GLY A 129 2.42 7.47 -4.48
CA GLY A 129 1.47 7.21 -3.40
C GLY A 129 2.03 6.24 -2.36
N PHE A 130 1.89 6.58 -1.07
CA PHE A 130 2.27 5.72 0.06
C PHE A 130 3.75 5.31 0.12
N ARG A 131 4.60 6.04 -0.61
CA ARG A 131 6.04 5.90 -0.58
C ARG A 131 6.65 7.02 0.27
N PRO A 132 7.54 6.71 1.23
CA PRO A 132 8.21 7.74 2.01
C PRO A 132 8.96 8.69 1.09
N LEU A 133 8.94 9.99 1.39
CA LEU A 133 9.57 11.06 0.60
C LEU A 133 8.91 11.38 -0.76
N TYR A 134 7.78 10.74 -1.10
CA TYR A 134 6.99 11.07 -2.28
C TYR A 134 5.62 11.64 -1.88
N SER A 135 5.07 12.48 -2.74
CA SER A 135 3.77 13.15 -2.55
C SER A 135 3.00 13.27 -3.87
N THR A 136 1.75 13.74 -3.80
CA THR A 136 0.97 14.09 -4.98
C THR A 136 1.65 15.18 -5.82
N GLU A 137 2.42 16.07 -5.21
CA GLU A 137 3.18 17.10 -5.90
C GLU A 137 4.33 16.48 -6.70
N THR A 138 5.05 15.51 -6.14
CA THR A 138 6.11 14.80 -6.89
C THR A 138 5.55 14.06 -8.10
N ALA A 139 4.36 13.44 -7.97
CA ALA A 139 3.70 12.78 -9.09
C ALA A 139 3.32 13.79 -10.18
N LEU A 140 2.71 14.91 -9.78
CA LEU A 140 2.30 15.96 -10.70
C LEU A 140 3.50 16.58 -11.43
N LEU A 141 4.59 16.86 -10.72
CA LEU A 141 5.82 17.40 -11.31
C LEU A 141 6.41 16.46 -12.35
N ASN A 142 6.44 15.15 -12.08
CA ASN A 142 6.93 14.17 -13.05
C ASN A 142 6.07 14.17 -14.33
N VAL A 143 4.74 14.10 -14.17
CA VAL A 143 3.81 14.12 -15.32
C VAL A 143 3.96 15.42 -16.13
N LEU A 144 4.07 16.57 -15.45
CA LEU A 144 4.26 17.86 -16.13
C LEU A 144 5.60 17.92 -16.87
N ASN A 145 6.67 17.44 -16.25
CA ASN A 145 7.99 17.39 -16.89
C ASN A 145 7.97 16.53 -18.16
N ASP A 146 7.34 15.35 -18.11
CA ASP A 146 7.23 14.46 -19.26
C ASP A 146 6.42 15.10 -20.40
N LEU A 147 5.33 15.80 -20.07
CA LEU A 147 4.53 16.52 -21.06
C LEU A 147 5.31 17.68 -21.72
N LEU A 148 6.02 18.48 -20.92
CA LEU A 148 6.75 19.64 -21.42
C LEU A 148 7.94 19.22 -22.29
N THR A 149 8.76 18.27 -21.82
CA THR A 149 9.91 17.78 -22.57
C THR A 149 9.51 17.12 -23.89
N SER A 150 8.40 16.38 -23.91
CA SER A 150 7.87 15.80 -25.14
C SER A 150 7.31 16.88 -26.09
N ALA A 151 6.65 17.92 -25.56
CA ALA A 151 6.17 19.04 -26.37
C ALA A 151 7.32 19.81 -27.04
N ASP A 152 8.45 20.01 -26.33
CA ASP A 152 9.64 20.68 -26.87
C ASP A 152 10.25 19.93 -28.07
N THR A 153 10.08 18.60 -28.14
CA THR A 153 10.52 17.79 -29.27
C THR A 153 9.54 17.78 -30.46
N GLY A 154 8.43 18.52 -30.37
CA GLY A 154 7.37 18.53 -31.37
C GLY A 154 6.50 17.26 -31.39
N SER A 155 6.59 16.43 -30.34
CA SER A 155 5.82 15.19 -30.23
C SER A 155 4.38 15.45 -29.78
N LEU A 156 3.44 14.64 -30.26
CA LEU A 156 2.05 14.68 -29.81
C LEU A 156 1.89 13.93 -28.48
N ASN A 157 1.36 14.62 -27.47
CA ASN A 157 1.15 14.09 -26.13
C ASN A 157 -0.29 13.67 -25.89
N ILE A 158 -0.50 12.49 -25.31
CA ILE A 158 -1.81 12.00 -24.86
C ILE A 158 -1.68 11.61 -23.39
N LEU A 159 -2.44 12.26 -22.52
CA LEU A 159 -2.53 11.92 -21.11
C LEU A 159 -3.79 11.10 -20.84
N ILE A 160 -3.62 9.89 -20.31
CA ILE A 160 -4.72 9.01 -19.91
C ILE A 160 -4.75 8.97 -18.38
N LEU A 161 -5.87 9.41 -17.80
CA LEU A 161 -6.11 9.38 -16.37
C LEU A 161 -7.14 8.28 -16.06
N LEU A 162 -6.74 7.33 -15.21
CA LEU A 162 -7.59 6.22 -14.78
C LEU A 162 -7.94 6.39 -13.31
N ASP A 163 -9.22 6.27 -12.99
CA ASP A 163 -9.74 6.27 -11.62
C ASP A 163 -10.47 4.95 -11.36
N LEU A 164 -10.05 4.24 -10.31
CA LEU A 164 -10.62 2.95 -9.94
C LEU A 164 -11.77 3.14 -8.97
N SER A 165 -12.97 2.78 -9.40
CA SER A 165 -14.15 2.80 -8.54
C SER A 165 -14.06 1.71 -7.48
N ALA A 166 -14.28 2.09 -6.21
CA ALA A 166 -14.34 1.15 -5.08
C ALA A 166 -13.12 0.21 -5.03
N ALA A 167 -11.92 0.77 -5.23
CA ALA A 167 -10.67 0.02 -5.35
C ALA A 167 -10.40 -0.91 -4.15
N PHE A 168 -10.93 -0.60 -2.96
CA PHE A 168 -10.83 -1.45 -1.78
C PHE A 168 -11.81 -2.62 -1.80
N ASP A 169 -13.06 -2.35 -2.18
CA ASP A 169 -14.14 -3.34 -2.17
C ASP A 169 -13.98 -4.37 -3.29
N THR A 170 -13.17 -4.05 -4.31
CA THR A 170 -13.01 -4.84 -5.54
C THR A 170 -11.76 -5.72 -5.56
N VAL A 171 -10.90 -5.68 -4.53
CA VAL A 171 -9.67 -6.48 -4.49
C VAL A 171 -9.96 -7.95 -4.22
N SER A 172 -9.48 -8.83 -5.09
CA SER A 172 -9.48 -10.25 -4.83
C SER A 172 -8.38 -10.64 -3.85
N HIS A 173 -8.78 -11.20 -2.71
CA HIS A 173 -7.88 -11.71 -1.67
C HIS A 173 -6.90 -12.75 -2.20
N ASN A 174 -7.34 -13.61 -3.12
CA ASN A 174 -6.47 -14.64 -3.70
C ASN A 174 -5.37 -14.01 -4.55
N ILE A 175 -5.71 -13.00 -5.37
CA ILE A 175 -4.72 -12.28 -6.20
C ILE A 175 -3.72 -11.57 -5.29
N LEU A 176 -4.18 -10.92 -4.23
CA LEU A 176 -3.31 -10.25 -3.27
C LEU A 176 -2.32 -11.24 -2.63
N LEU A 177 -2.79 -12.41 -2.18
CA LEU A 177 -1.95 -13.41 -1.54
C LEU A 177 -0.90 -13.98 -2.51
N THR A 178 -1.29 -14.29 -3.75
CA THR A 178 -0.35 -14.74 -4.78
C THR A 178 0.72 -13.69 -5.05
N ARG A 179 0.35 -12.40 -5.09
CA ARG A 179 1.30 -11.31 -5.31
C ARG A 179 2.25 -11.07 -4.14
N LEU A 180 1.79 -11.26 -2.92
CA LEU A 180 2.68 -11.26 -1.74
C LEU A 180 3.71 -12.38 -1.85
N GLN A 181 3.31 -13.57 -2.31
CA GLN A 181 4.24 -14.67 -2.57
C GLN A 181 5.24 -14.34 -3.68
N ASP A 182 4.79 -13.70 -4.78
CA ASP A 182 5.68 -13.23 -5.86
C ASP A 182 6.74 -12.25 -5.36
N LEU A 183 6.45 -11.49 -4.30
CA LEU A 183 7.39 -10.56 -3.64
C LEU A 183 8.36 -11.25 -2.67
N GLY A 184 8.24 -12.56 -2.46
CA GLY A 184 9.05 -13.32 -1.51
C GLY A 184 8.51 -13.31 -0.07
N ILE A 185 7.22 -12.99 0.11
CA ILE A 185 6.60 -12.97 1.43
C ILE A 185 5.95 -14.33 1.70
N GLU A 186 6.45 -15.03 2.71
CA GLU A 186 6.05 -16.40 3.02
C GLU A 186 5.80 -16.61 4.53
N GLY A 187 5.44 -17.84 4.91
CA GLY A 187 5.37 -18.27 6.30
C GLY A 187 4.33 -17.55 7.16
N THR A 188 4.76 -17.15 8.34
CA THR A 188 3.91 -16.51 9.36
C THR A 188 3.40 -15.15 8.88
N VAL A 189 4.22 -14.45 8.08
CA VAL A 189 3.90 -13.15 7.50
C VAL A 189 2.71 -13.26 6.55
N LEU A 190 2.77 -14.21 5.60
CA LEU A 190 1.68 -14.48 4.67
C LEU A 190 0.40 -14.96 5.39
N THR A 191 0.56 -15.78 6.44
CA THR A 191 -0.55 -16.27 7.26
C THR A 191 -1.27 -15.11 7.94
N LEU A 192 -0.51 -14.15 8.48
CA LEU A 192 -1.08 -12.94 9.07
C LEU A 192 -1.89 -12.15 8.04
N TYR A 193 -1.42 -12.01 6.80
CA TYR A 193 -2.18 -11.34 5.73
C TYR A 193 -3.45 -12.10 5.34
N LYS A 194 -3.39 -13.42 5.23
CA LYS A 194 -4.54 -14.26 4.86
C LYS A 194 -5.71 -14.14 5.83
N PHE A 195 -5.43 -14.06 7.14
CA PHE A 195 -6.46 -14.05 8.17
C PHE A 195 -6.99 -12.66 8.54
N ASN A 196 -6.49 -11.59 7.91
CA ASN A 196 -6.80 -10.21 8.29
C ASN A 196 -7.27 -9.38 7.11
N LEU A 197 -8.59 -9.27 6.99
CA LEU A 197 -9.31 -8.51 5.95
C LEU A 197 -9.21 -6.98 6.11
N LEU A 198 -8.71 -6.49 7.26
CA LEU A 198 -8.80 -5.07 7.64
C LEU A 198 -7.50 -4.29 7.49
N LEU A 199 -6.51 -4.84 6.78
CA LEU A 199 -5.29 -4.16 6.37
C LEU A 199 -5.56 -3.14 5.24
N LEU A 200 -6.49 -2.22 5.49
CA LEU A 200 -6.93 -1.16 4.58
C LEU A 200 -5.75 -0.29 4.11
N LEU A 201 -4.70 -0.16 4.92
CA LEU A 201 -3.52 0.63 4.59
C LEU A 201 -2.52 -0.12 3.69
N LEU A 202 -2.43 -1.43 3.86
CA LEU A 202 -1.42 -2.27 3.21
C LEU A 202 -1.94 -2.84 1.89
N LEU A 203 -3.25 -3.06 1.80
CA LEU A 203 -3.96 -3.34 0.56
C LEU A 203 -3.80 -2.19 -0.43
N LEU A 204 -3.82 -0.93 0.03
CA LEU A 204 -3.62 0.24 -0.84
C LEU A 204 -2.16 0.38 -1.29
N LEU A 205 -1.21 0.08 -0.40
CA LEU A 205 0.22 0.08 -0.71
C LEU A 205 0.55 -1.00 -1.76
N LEU A 206 -0.05 -2.19 -1.62
CA LEU A 206 0.06 -3.27 -2.60
C LEU A 206 -0.75 -2.99 -3.87
N LEU A 207 -1.95 -2.42 -3.80
CA LEU A 207 -2.76 -2.15 -4.99
C LEU A 207 -2.05 -1.15 -5.91
N LEU A 208 -1.40 -0.14 -5.33
CA LEU A 208 -0.61 0.82 -6.10
C LEU A 208 0.65 0.18 -6.69
N LEU A 209 1.33 -0.70 -5.94
CA LEU A 209 2.43 -1.53 -6.45
C LEU A 209 1.99 -2.42 -7.62
N LEU A 210 0.82 -3.04 -7.50
CA LEU A 210 0.26 -3.94 -8.51
C LEU A 210 -0.23 -3.21 -9.75
N LEU A 211 -0.86 -2.04 -9.58
CA LEU A 211 -1.26 -1.21 -10.71
C LEU A 211 -0.03 -0.68 -11.44
N SER A 212 1.00 -0.27 -10.71
CA SER A 212 2.26 0.18 -11.32
C SER A 212 2.91 -0.88 -12.21
N GLN A 213 3.06 -2.11 -11.70
CA GLN A 213 3.73 -3.19 -12.43
C GLN A 213 2.94 -3.62 -13.68
N ASP A 214 1.60 -3.64 -13.60
CA ASP A 214 0.72 -4.03 -14.70
C ASP A 214 0.62 -2.91 -15.78
N GLN A 215 0.64 -1.64 -15.39
CA GLN A 215 0.71 -0.52 -16.35
C GLN A 215 2.07 -0.43 -17.06
N VAL A 216 3.18 -0.75 -16.37
CA VAL A 216 4.52 -0.75 -16.96
C VAL A 216 4.71 -1.90 -17.95
N GLN A 217 4.22 -3.10 -17.65
CA GLN A 217 4.27 -4.21 -18.62
C GLN A 217 3.46 -3.93 -19.90
N ARG A 218 2.29 -3.30 -19.77
CA ARG A 218 1.47 -2.91 -20.92
C ARG A 218 2.02 -1.70 -21.68
N GLY A 219 2.66 -0.76 -20.99
CA GLY A 219 3.34 0.38 -21.61
C GLY A 219 4.59 -0.02 -22.39
N LEU A 220 5.36 -0.98 -21.87
CA LEU A 220 6.54 -1.54 -22.55
C LEU A 220 6.15 -2.40 -23.76
N SER A 221 5.07 -3.19 -23.70
CA SER A 221 4.59 -3.96 -24.86
C SER A 221 4.13 -3.01 -25.99
N LEU A 222 3.38 -1.96 -25.66
CA LEU A 222 2.94 -0.95 -26.63
C LEU A 222 4.09 -0.12 -27.21
N SER A 223 5.17 0.06 -26.46
CA SER A 223 6.37 0.77 -26.92
C SER A 223 7.25 -0.11 -27.81
N GLN A 224 7.40 -1.39 -27.49
CA GLN A 224 8.10 -2.37 -28.32
C GLN A 224 7.35 -2.62 -29.63
N ASP A 225 6.02 -2.74 -29.59
CA ASP A 225 5.18 -2.85 -30.80
C ASP A 225 5.31 -1.62 -31.71
N ARG A 226 5.48 -0.41 -31.15
CA ARG A 226 5.72 0.82 -31.92
C ARG A 226 7.12 0.90 -32.54
N VAL A 227 8.15 0.37 -31.87
CA VAL A 227 9.50 0.29 -32.45
C VAL A 227 9.52 -0.71 -33.60
N GLN A 228 8.85 -1.86 -33.43
CA GLN A 228 8.77 -2.90 -34.44
C GLN A 228 7.91 -2.48 -35.66
N MET A 229 6.87 -1.68 -35.46
CA MET A 229 6.06 -1.08 -36.53
C MET A 229 6.77 0.05 -37.30
N ARG A 230 7.69 0.79 -36.66
CA ARG A 230 8.55 1.76 -37.37
C ARG A 230 9.61 1.05 -38.22
N ASP A 231 10.21 -0.03 -37.71
CA ASP A 231 11.23 -0.79 -38.43
C ASP A 231 10.67 -1.56 -39.64
N THR A 232 9.38 -1.94 -39.62
CA THR A 232 8.71 -2.54 -40.78
C THR A 232 8.31 -1.50 -41.82
N GLN A 233 7.84 -0.31 -41.41
CA GLN A 233 7.53 0.79 -42.34
C GLN A 233 8.79 1.36 -43.02
N ASP A 234 9.94 1.41 -42.35
CA ASP A 234 11.19 1.91 -42.94
C ASP A 234 11.85 0.87 -43.89
N ARG A 235 11.53 -0.43 -43.76
CA ARG A 235 11.96 -1.47 -44.71
C ARG A 235 11.10 -1.54 -45.97
N ASP A 236 9.79 -1.32 -45.86
CA ASP A 236 8.90 -1.28 -47.03
C ASP A 236 9.00 0.03 -47.82
N GLY A 237 9.35 1.15 -47.15
CA GLY A 237 9.63 2.42 -47.82
C GLY A 237 10.89 2.41 -48.70
N LYS A 238 11.87 1.54 -48.41
CA LYS A 238 13.12 1.41 -49.18
C LYS A 238 13.08 0.41 -50.32
N LYS A 239 12.00 -0.37 -50.49
CA LYS A 239 11.86 -1.32 -51.61
C LYS A 239 11.18 -0.76 -52.86
N ASN A 240 10.66 0.47 -52.81
CA ASN A 240 10.01 1.13 -53.94
C ASN A 240 10.85 2.25 -54.59
N LEU A 241 12.17 2.26 -54.38
CA LEU A 241 13.09 3.26 -54.95
C LEU A 241 14.33 2.65 -55.63
N LEU A 242 14.18 1.49 -56.27
CA LEU A 242 15.12 0.94 -57.24
C LEU A 242 14.37 0.44 -58.47
#